data_AF-A0AA39XTP1-F1
#
_entry.id   AF-A0AA39XTP1-F1
#
_cell.length_a   1.000
_cell.length_b   1.000
_cell.length_c   1.000
_cell.angle_alpha   90.00
_cell.angle_beta   90.00
_cell.angle_gamma   90.00
#
_symmetry.space_group_name_H-M   'P 1'
#
loop_
_entity.id
_entity.type
_entity.pdbx_description
1 polymer ?
#
loop_
_entity_poly.entity_id
_entity_poly.type
_entity_poly.pdbx_seq_one_letter_code
_entity_poly.pdbx_strand_id
1 'polypeptide(L)'
;MSLSTSGLLEICGFLVNIAKQGGKIITSAHPSSSDFAAKKNSADIVTETDTAVECMVQAELKSRYPTFDFVGEETYKTDQRITEAPTFIVDPIDGTANFVHGFPAVCISLGFVVGRKPTVGVVFNPFLDELYTAVKGCGAFYQRADSEREKLPLLSSPLRGLGPACIGIEWGSDREGVNFELNLKVFTTLARTRETGGRFVNSLRCTGSSAITICRVAAGQQDLFWECGNWAWDVAAAWCILNEAGGMIVDGHPGEWDPPINNRRYLAVRPAPNGQKEIVQEFWDVIGDDRSTYGPPQ
;
A
#
# COMPACT_ATOMS: atom_id res chain seq x y z
N MET A 1 15.05 -2.94 21.96
CA MET A 1 16.31 -3.19 21.23
C MET A 1 16.28 -2.37 19.96
N SER A 2 17.27 -1.50 19.71
CA SER A 2 17.38 -0.85 18.39
C SER A 2 18.13 -1.80 17.45
N LEU A 3 17.50 -2.21 16.36
CA LEU A 3 18.17 -2.97 15.31
C LEU A 3 19.16 -2.04 14.58
N SER A 4 20.36 -2.55 14.28
CA SER A 4 21.36 -1.80 13.51
C SER A 4 20.92 -1.66 12.05
N THR A 5 21.43 -0.63 11.36
CA THR A 5 21.23 -0.47 9.91
C THR A 5 21.63 -1.72 9.12
N SER A 6 22.73 -2.38 9.50
CA SER A 6 23.15 -3.64 8.89
C SER A 6 22.10 -4.75 9.06
N GLY A 7 21.53 -4.89 10.26
CA GLY A 7 20.47 -5.85 10.53
C GLY A 7 19.19 -5.58 9.72
N LEU A 8 18.85 -4.30 9.52
CA LEU A 8 17.70 -3.94 8.69
C LEU A 8 17.94 -4.22 7.20
N LEU A 9 19.16 -4.01 6.70
CA LEU A 9 19.54 -4.37 5.34
C LEU A 9 19.52 -5.88 5.11
N GLU A 10 19.97 -6.68 6.09
CA GLU A 10 19.86 -8.13 6.06
C GLU A 10 18.39 -8.59 6.02
N ILE A 11 17.53 -8.00 6.85
CA ILE A 11 16.08 -8.26 6.82
C ILE A 11 15.51 -7.91 5.44
N CYS A 12 15.85 -6.75 4.87
CA CYS A 12 15.39 -6.37 3.53
C CYS A 12 15.80 -7.38 2.46
N GLY A 13 17.07 -7.81 2.45
CA GLY A 13 17.54 -8.82 1.50
C GLY A 13 16.80 -10.16 1.65
N PHE A 14 16.51 -10.57 2.89
CA PHE A 14 15.72 -11.77 3.16
C PHE A 14 14.27 -11.63 2.68
N LEU A 15 13.62 -10.49 2.95
CA LEU A 15 12.26 -10.21 2.49
C LEU A 15 12.16 -10.19 0.96
N VAL A 16 13.16 -9.67 0.24
CA VAL A 16 13.21 -9.74 -1.23
C VAL A 16 13.20 -11.18 -1.73
N ASN A 17 13.97 -12.07 -1.09
CA ASN A 17 14.00 -13.48 -1.46
C ASN A 17 12.66 -14.18 -1.19
N ILE A 18 12.00 -13.86 -0.07
CA ILE A 18 10.67 -14.37 0.26
C ILE A 18 9.63 -13.83 -0.74
N ALA A 19 9.65 -12.53 -1.05
CA ALA A 19 8.75 -11.91 -1.99
C ALA A 19 8.83 -12.56 -3.38
N LYS A 20 10.04 -12.85 -3.87
CA LYS A 20 10.24 -13.57 -5.14
C LYS A 20 9.75 -15.02 -5.09
N GLN A 21 9.82 -15.69 -3.94
CA GLN A 21 9.26 -17.03 -3.77
C GLN A 21 7.72 -16.99 -3.76
N GLY A 22 7.12 -16.07 -3.01
CA GLY A 22 5.68 -15.83 -3.00
C GLY A 22 5.16 -15.47 -4.39
N GLY A 23 5.87 -14.59 -5.10
CA GLY A 23 5.56 -14.23 -6.48
C GLY A 23 5.48 -15.41 -7.44
N LYS A 24 6.35 -16.42 -7.28
CA LYS A 24 6.27 -17.67 -8.07
C LYS A 24 5.00 -18.47 -7.77
N ILE A 25 4.56 -18.50 -6.50
CA ILE A 25 3.31 -19.16 -6.12
C ILE A 25 2.14 -18.44 -6.79
N ILE A 26 2.09 -17.10 -6.68
CA ILE A 26 1.05 -16.25 -7.27
C ILE A 26 0.96 -16.44 -8.78
N THR A 27 2.07 -16.41 -9.51
CA THR A 27 2.04 -16.54 -10.98
C THR A 27 1.79 -17.97 -11.46
N SER A 28 2.02 -18.98 -10.61
CA SER A 28 1.71 -20.38 -10.93
C SER A 28 0.24 -20.72 -10.68
N ALA A 29 -0.44 -19.91 -9.86
CA ALA A 29 -1.87 -20.01 -9.67
C ALA A 29 -2.57 -19.43 -10.91
N HIS A 30 -3.15 -20.31 -11.73
CA HIS A 30 -3.98 -19.92 -12.85
C HIS A 30 -5.45 -19.89 -12.38
N PRO A 31 -6.05 -18.71 -12.11
CA PRO A 31 -7.50 -18.59 -12.00
C PRO A 31 -8.10 -18.81 -13.39
N SER A 32 -8.18 -20.06 -13.82
CA SER A 32 -8.67 -20.40 -15.14
C SER A 32 -10.21 -20.42 -15.11
N SER A 33 -10.85 -19.56 -15.90
CA SER A 33 -12.27 -19.65 -16.20
C SER A 33 -12.60 -20.83 -17.15
N SER A 34 -11.60 -21.66 -17.49
CA SER A 34 -11.69 -22.72 -18.50
C SER A 34 -12.01 -24.10 -17.94
N ASP A 35 -11.97 -24.30 -16.61
CA ASP A 35 -12.41 -25.54 -15.99
C ASP A 35 -13.87 -25.48 -15.56
N PHE A 36 -14.79 -25.39 -16.53
CA PHE A 36 -16.22 -25.67 -16.30
C PHE A 36 -16.47 -27.10 -15.75
N ALA A 37 -15.44 -27.96 -15.75
CA ALA A 37 -15.47 -29.32 -15.21
C ALA A 37 -14.96 -29.43 -13.76
N ALA A 38 -14.21 -28.45 -13.24
CA ALA A 38 -13.73 -28.45 -11.85
C ALA A 38 -14.44 -27.36 -11.07
N LYS A 39 -15.27 -27.75 -10.09
CA LYS A 39 -16.07 -26.89 -9.21
C LYS A 39 -15.22 -26.06 -8.22
N LYS A 40 -14.19 -25.35 -8.67
CA LYS A 40 -13.52 -24.33 -7.85
C LYS A 40 -13.83 -22.97 -8.45
N ASN A 41 -14.56 -22.15 -7.71
CA ASN A 41 -14.84 -20.79 -8.15
C ASN A 41 -13.55 -19.94 -8.04
N SER A 42 -13.46 -18.83 -8.75
CA SER A 42 -12.29 -17.93 -8.69
C SER A 42 -11.96 -17.48 -7.26
N ALA A 43 -12.98 -17.28 -6.43
CA ALA A 43 -12.84 -16.96 -5.01
C ALA A 43 -12.12 -18.07 -4.20
N ASP A 44 -12.31 -19.34 -4.56
CA ASP A 44 -11.65 -20.46 -3.86
C ASP A 44 -10.16 -20.51 -4.22
N ILE A 45 -9.82 -20.26 -5.50
CA ILE A 45 -8.43 -20.27 -5.99
C ILE A 45 -7.62 -19.14 -5.35
N VAL A 46 -8.22 -17.96 -5.26
CA VAL A 46 -7.67 -16.80 -4.54
C VAL A 46 -7.34 -17.19 -3.11
N THR A 47 -8.36 -17.61 -2.35
CA THR A 47 -8.21 -17.92 -0.92
C THR A 47 -7.13 -18.99 -0.69
N GLU A 48 -7.05 -20.01 -1.56
CA GLU A 48 -6.00 -21.02 -1.51
C GLU A 48 -4.61 -20.45 -1.79
N THR A 49 -4.48 -19.54 -2.76
CA THR A 49 -3.21 -18.92 -3.14
C THR A 49 -2.73 -17.96 -2.06
N ASP A 50 -3.60 -17.09 -1.56
CA ASP A 50 -3.37 -16.18 -0.43
C ASP A 50 -2.88 -16.95 0.80
N THR A 51 -3.61 -17.98 1.20
CA THR A 51 -3.24 -18.85 2.33
C THR A 51 -1.90 -19.54 2.11
N ALA A 52 -1.63 -20.04 0.89
CA ALA A 52 -0.37 -20.73 0.58
C ALA A 52 0.83 -19.77 0.65
N VAL A 53 0.69 -18.57 0.11
CA VAL A 53 1.73 -17.53 0.17
C VAL A 53 1.97 -17.10 1.62
N GLU A 54 0.92 -16.79 2.39
CA GLU A 54 1.08 -16.36 3.77
C GLU A 54 1.71 -17.46 4.64
N CYS A 55 1.29 -18.71 4.47
CA CYS A 55 1.86 -19.85 5.20
C CYS A 55 3.36 -20.00 4.93
N MET A 56 3.78 -19.91 3.65
CA MET A 56 5.19 -19.95 3.26
C MET A 56 5.98 -18.78 3.88
N VAL A 57 5.47 -17.56 3.73
CA VAL A 57 6.09 -16.35 4.29
C VAL A 57 6.25 -16.47 5.81
N GLN A 58 5.18 -16.86 6.51
CA GLN A 58 5.18 -16.98 7.96
C GLN A 58 6.16 -18.05 8.44
N ALA A 59 6.25 -19.19 7.75
CA ALA A 59 7.19 -20.26 8.10
C ALA A 59 8.65 -19.80 7.97
N GLU A 60 9.02 -19.16 6.87
CA GLU A 60 10.36 -18.60 6.63
C GLU A 60 10.73 -17.53 7.67
N LEU A 61 9.80 -16.61 7.94
CA LEU A 61 9.99 -15.54 8.92
C LEU A 61 10.17 -16.08 10.34
N LYS A 62 9.31 -17.02 10.78
CA LYS A 62 9.42 -17.62 12.13
C LYS A 62 10.67 -18.48 12.28
N SER A 63 11.12 -19.14 11.21
CA SER A 63 12.37 -19.91 11.21
C SER A 63 13.59 -19.01 11.43
N ARG A 64 13.64 -17.86 10.74
CA ARG A 64 14.78 -16.92 10.81
C ARG A 64 14.72 -15.99 12.03
N TYR A 65 13.53 -15.54 12.40
CA TYR A 65 13.29 -14.52 13.44
C TYR A 65 12.17 -14.98 14.41
N PRO A 66 12.43 -16.02 15.22
CA PRO A 66 11.40 -16.65 16.06
C PRO A 66 10.86 -15.74 17.18
N THR A 67 11.51 -14.61 17.47
CA THR A 67 11.12 -13.67 18.53
C THR A 67 10.38 -12.44 18.00
N PHE A 68 10.24 -12.28 16.68
CA PHE A 68 9.51 -11.16 16.09
C PHE A 68 8.05 -11.54 15.91
N ASP A 69 7.18 -10.57 16.12
CA ASP A 69 5.74 -10.75 15.94
C ASP A 69 5.41 -10.83 14.43
N PHE A 70 4.24 -11.37 14.13
CA PHE A 70 3.74 -11.52 12.76
C PHE A 70 2.27 -11.12 12.70
N VAL A 71 1.92 -10.25 11.77
CA VAL A 71 0.56 -9.87 11.40
C VAL A 71 0.42 -10.14 9.90
N GLY A 72 -0.43 -11.09 9.53
CA GLY A 72 -0.77 -11.38 8.14
C GLY A 72 -2.27 -11.18 7.93
N GLU A 73 -2.69 -10.82 6.72
CA GLU A 73 -4.10 -10.65 6.35
C GLU A 73 -4.94 -11.90 6.65
N GLU A 74 -4.48 -13.07 6.20
CA GLU A 74 -5.27 -14.32 6.22
C GLU A 74 -5.34 -14.94 7.61
N THR A 75 -4.31 -14.74 8.42
CA THR A 75 -4.25 -15.20 9.82
C THR A 75 -4.61 -14.12 10.84
N TYR A 76 -5.05 -12.94 10.39
CA TYR A 76 -5.39 -11.83 11.26
C TYR A 76 -6.54 -12.19 12.22
N LYS A 77 -6.41 -11.74 13.46
CA LYS A 77 -7.47 -11.86 14.48
C LYS A 77 -7.84 -10.46 14.96
N THR A 78 -9.13 -10.23 15.19
CA THR A 78 -9.67 -8.91 15.55
C THR A 78 -9.02 -8.27 16.78
N ASP A 79 -8.50 -9.07 17.70
CA ASP A 79 -7.83 -8.63 18.93
C ASP A 79 -6.30 -8.45 18.79
N GLN A 80 -5.74 -8.78 17.62
CA GLN A 80 -4.30 -8.69 17.37
C GLN A 80 -3.87 -7.23 17.24
N ARG A 81 -2.93 -6.80 18.09
CA ARG A 81 -2.43 -5.42 18.14
C ARG A 81 -1.00 -5.34 17.60
N ILE A 82 -0.72 -4.27 16.88
CA ILE A 82 0.66 -3.89 16.52
C ILE A 82 1.28 -3.18 17.74
N THR A 83 2.25 -3.84 18.36
CA THR A 83 2.89 -3.39 19.60
C THR A 83 4.18 -2.60 19.30
N GLU A 84 4.96 -2.32 20.35
CA GLU A 84 6.31 -1.75 20.20
C GLU A 84 7.35 -2.79 19.74
N ALA A 85 7.02 -4.09 19.84
CA ALA A 85 7.90 -5.16 19.43
C ALA A 85 8.14 -5.14 17.91
N PRO A 86 9.29 -5.65 17.43
CA PRO A 86 9.49 -5.83 16.01
C PRO A 86 8.44 -6.78 15.43
N THR A 87 7.74 -6.34 14.39
CA THR A 87 6.61 -7.07 13.80
C THR A 87 6.75 -7.10 12.28
N PHE A 88 6.64 -8.29 11.68
CA PHE A 88 6.39 -8.42 10.25
C PHE A 88 4.89 -8.21 9.99
N ILE A 89 4.58 -7.36 9.02
CA ILE A 89 3.21 -7.11 8.55
C ILE A 89 3.16 -7.50 7.08
N VAL A 90 2.29 -8.45 6.74
CA VAL A 90 2.29 -9.15 5.45
C VAL A 90 0.92 -9.10 4.82
N ASP A 91 0.88 -8.69 3.55
CA ASP A 91 -0.22 -8.96 2.63
C ASP A 91 0.31 -9.95 1.59
N PRO A 92 -0.22 -11.19 1.54
CA PRO A 92 0.22 -12.18 0.57
C PRO A 92 -0.11 -11.80 -0.87
N ILE A 93 -1.27 -11.17 -1.13
CA ILE A 93 -1.74 -10.74 -2.45
C ILE A 93 -2.58 -9.46 -2.33
N ASP A 94 -1.91 -8.31 -2.34
CA ASP A 94 -2.60 -7.02 -2.48
C ASP A 94 -3.07 -6.90 -3.92
N GLY A 95 -4.35 -6.55 -4.09
CA GLY A 95 -5.05 -6.57 -5.37
C GLY A 95 -5.69 -7.91 -5.71
N THR A 96 -6.26 -8.61 -4.72
CA THR A 96 -7.02 -9.85 -4.90
C THR A 96 -8.05 -9.80 -6.04
N ALA A 97 -8.81 -8.70 -6.15
CA ALA A 97 -9.78 -8.51 -7.24
C ALA A 97 -9.08 -8.45 -8.61
N ASN A 98 -7.91 -7.80 -8.69
CA ASN A 98 -7.10 -7.78 -9.90
C ASN A 98 -6.59 -9.17 -10.25
N PHE A 99 -6.17 -9.95 -9.26
CA PHE A 99 -5.73 -11.33 -9.44
C PHE A 99 -6.84 -12.21 -10.04
N VAL A 100 -8.07 -12.12 -9.51
CA VAL A 100 -9.26 -12.83 -10.06
C VAL A 100 -9.50 -12.49 -11.53
N HIS A 101 -9.33 -11.23 -11.90
CA HIS A 101 -9.62 -10.74 -13.25
C HIS A 101 -8.41 -10.74 -14.20
N GLY A 102 -7.25 -11.21 -13.75
CA GLY A 102 -6.01 -11.20 -14.53
C GLY A 102 -5.48 -9.79 -14.84
N PHE A 103 -5.87 -8.78 -14.06
CA PHE A 103 -5.34 -7.42 -14.18
C PHE A 103 -3.95 -7.36 -13.51
N PRO A 104 -2.89 -6.86 -14.19
CA PRO A 104 -1.51 -7.06 -13.77
C PRO A 104 -1.03 -6.09 -12.66
N ALA A 105 -1.93 -5.60 -11.81
CA ALA A 105 -1.62 -4.81 -10.63
C ALA A 105 -1.90 -5.64 -9.36
N VAL A 106 -1.04 -6.62 -9.14
CA VAL A 106 -1.09 -7.56 -8.03
C VAL A 106 0.30 -7.65 -7.44
N CYS A 107 0.44 -7.61 -6.12
CA CYS A 107 1.75 -7.73 -5.48
C CYS A 107 1.71 -8.46 -4.15
N ILE A 108 2.86 -8.99 -3.77
CA ILE A 108 3.14 -9.36 -2.37
C ILE A 108 3.74 -8.15 -1.65
N SER A 109 3.21 -7.81 -0.47
CA SER A 109 3.65 -6.66 0.35
C SER A 109 4.18 -7.16 1.69
N LEU A 110 5.47 -6.93 1.94
CA LEU A 110 6.18 -7.37 3.15
C LEU A 110 6.76 -6.16 3.89
N GLY A 111 6.10 -5.76 4.97
CA GLY A 111 6.53 -4.70 5.86
C GLY A 111 7.21 -5.25 7.11
N PHE A 112 8.20 -4.52 7.63
CA PHE A 112 8.76 -4.74 8.96
C PHE A 112 8.71 -3.45 9.77
N VAL A 113 8.10 -3.56 10.95
CA VAL A 113 7.72 -2.44 11.80
C VAL A 113 8.44 -2.56 13.13
N VAL A 114 9.02 -1.46 13.60
CA VAL A 114 9.70 -1.38 14.90
C VAL A 114 9.17 -0.16 15.63
N GLY A 115 8.71 -0.34 16.87
CA GLY A 115 8.10 0.77 17.63
C GLY A 115 6.94 1.43 16.89
N ARG A 116 6.08 0.60 16.27
CA ARG A 116 4.92 1.03 15.44
C ARG A 116 5.26 1.89 14.22
N LYS A 117 6.53 2.01 13.83
CA LYS A 117 6.95 2.75 12.64
C LYS A 117 7.48 1.80 11.55
N PRO A 118 7.00 1.93 10.29
CA PRO A 118 7.57 1.22 9.15
C PRO A 118 9.09 1.44 9.05
N THR A 119 9.85 0.36 8.95
CA THR A 119 11.32 0.39 9.03
C THR A 119 12.00 -0.35 7.87
N VAL A 120 11.39 -1.41 7.37
CA VAL A 120 11.76 -2.05 6.09
C VAL A 120 10.48 -2.29 5.29
N GLY A 121 10.53 -2.08 3.98
CA GLY A 121 9.42 -2.36 3.07
C GLY A 121 9.91 -3.04 1.81
N VAL A 122 9.21 -4.11 1.42
CA VAL A 122 9.38 -4.79 0.14
C VAL A 122 8.01 -4.98 -0.49
N VAL A 123 7.81 -4.43 -1.70
CA VAL A 123 6.60 -4.65 -2.50
C VAL A 123 7.04 -5.22 -3.85
N PHE A 124 6.52 -6.38 -4.21
CA PHE A 124 6.89 -7.08 -5.43
C PHE A 124 5.67 -7.46 -6.26
N ASN A 125 5.56 -6.91 -7.46
CA ASN A 125 4.58 -7.32 -8.46
C ASN A 125 5.20 -8.40 -9.36
N PRO A 126 4.78 -9.67 -9.24
CA PRO A 126 5.40 -10.76 -9.97
C PRO A 126 4.96 -10.83 -11.45
N PHE A 127 3.84 -10.21 -11.83
CA PHE A 127 3.37 -10.19 -13.21
C PHE A 127 4.12 -9.17 -14.08
N LEU A 128 4.58 -8.07 -13.47
CA LEU A 128 5.36 -7.02 -14.14
C LEU A 128 6.86 -7.09 -13.83
N ASP A 129 7.24 -8.00 -12.93
CA ASP A 129 8.58 -8.14 -12.36
C ASP A 129 9.10 -6.82 -11.79
N GLU A 130 8.25 -6.13 -11.02
CA GLU A 130 8.56 -4.83 -10.43
C GLU A 130 8.77 -4.97 -8.93
N LEU A 131 9.95 -4.56 -8.47
CA LEU A 131 10.39 -4.66 -7.09
C LEU A 131 10.67 -3.27 -6.52
N TYR A 132 9.97 -2.95 -5.43
CA TYR A 132 10.21 -1.77 -4.61
C TYR A 132 10.80 -2.19 -3.27
N THR A 133 11.83 -1.49 -2.83
CA THR A 133 12.50 -1.78 -1.55
C THR A 133 12.86 -0.50 -0.82
N ALA A 134 12.80 -0.53 0.51
CA ALA A 134 13.31 0.55 1.35
C ALA A 134 13.75 0.04 2.71
N VAL A 135 14.74 0.71 3.28
CA VAL A 135 15.22 0.52 4.64
C VAL A 135 15.38 1.89 5.28
N LYS A 136 14.89 2.05 6.51
CA LYS A 136 14.95 3.30 7.25
C LYS A 136 16.36 3.91 7.26
N GLY A 137 16.49 5.13 6.74
CA GLY A 137 17.75 5.86 6.63
C GLY A 137 18.67 5.42 5.49
N CYS A 138 18.22 4.52 4.60
CA CYS A 138 18.99 4.01 3.47
C CYS A 138 18.41 4.40 2.10
N GLY A 139 17.26 5.06 2.08
CA GLY A 139 16.56 5.42 0.86
C GLY A 139 15.69 4.28 0.31
N ALA A 140 14.89 4.64 -0.68
CA ALA A 140 14.01 3.72 -1.41
C ALA A 140 14.50 3.47 -2.83
N PHE A 141 14.17 2.31 -3.38
CA PHE A 141 14.67 1.86 -4.66
C PHE A 141 13.62 1.07 -5.44
N TYR A 142 13.69 1.17 -6.76
CA TYR A 142 12.88 0.45 -7.73
C TYR A 142 13.78 -0.38 -8.65
N GLN A 143 13.31 -1.55 -9.03
CA GLN A 143 13.94 -2.40 -10.03
C GLN A 143 12.85 -3.09 -10.84
N ARG A 144 13.03 -3.19 -12.15
CA ARG A 144 12.15 -3.96 -13.03
C ARG A 144 12.93 -5.03 -13.79
N ALA A 145 12.56 -6.30 -13.62
CA ALA A 145 13.29 -7.42 -14.19
C ALA A 145 14.81 -7.31 -13.93
N ASP A 146 15.62 -7.50 -14.97
CA ASP A 146 17.07 -7.46 -14.91
C ASP A 146 17.66 -6.03 -15.04
N SER A 147 16.83 -4.98 -14.93
CA SER A 147 17.33 -3.60 -14.94
C SER A 147 18.20 -3.29 -13.72
N GLU A 148 19.02 -2.23 -13.86
CA GLU A 148 19.74 -1.70 -12.72
C GLU A 148 18.77 -1.15 -11.67
N ARG A 149 19.18 -1.27 -10.40
CA ARG A 149 18.41 -0.74 -9.29
C ARG A 149 18.46 0.80 -9.31
N GLU A 150 17.30 1.42 -9.46
CA GLU A 150 17.15 2.89 -9.47
C GLU A 150 16.76 3.40 -8.09
N LYS A 151 17.33 4.53 -7.68
CA LYS A 151 16.96 5.21 -6.43
C LYS A 151 15.71 6.05 -6.65
N LEU A 152 14.73 5.95 -5.75
CA LEU A 152 13.52 6.75 -5.78
C LEU A 152 13.73 8.14 -5.16
N PRO A 153 12.95 9.15 -5.59
CA PRO A 153 11.92 9.10 -6.65
C PRO A 153 12.52 9.10 -8.07
N LEU A 154 11.79 8.56 -9.04
CA LEU A 154 12.14 8.67 -10.47
C LEU A 154 11.80 10.07 -11.01
N LEU A 155 10.75 10.70 -10.46
CA LEU A 155 10.33 12.05 -10.78
C LEU A 155 10.08 12.86 -9.49
N SER A 156 10.64 14.06 -9.38
CA SER A 156 10.45 14.95 -8.23
C SER A 156 10.30 16.42 -8.65
N SER A 157 9.11 16.76 -9.16
CA SER A 157 8.76 18.14 -9.52
C SER A 157 8.01 18.84 -8.36
N PRO A 158 8.04 20.17 -8.25
CA PRO A 158 7.17 20.90 -7.31
C PRO A 158 5.69 20.51 -7.43
N LEU A 159 5.01 20.32 -6.30
CA LEU A 159 3.55 20.15 -6.27
C LEU A 159 2.87 21.51 -6.40
N ARG A 160 1.87 21.62 -7.27
CA ARG A 160 1.20 22.89 -7.62
C ARG A 160 -0.31 22.84 -7.36
N GLY A 161 -0.69 22.27 -6.21
CA GLY A 161 -2.08 22.03 -5.81
C GLY A 161 -2.73 20.86 -6.54
N LEU A 162 -4.04 20.66 -6.31
CA LEU A 162 -4.78 19.51 -6.83
C LEU A 162 -5.07 19.58 -8.33
N GLY A 163 -5.13 20.77 -8.92
CA GLY A 163 -5.45 20.95 -10.35
C GLY A 163 -4.61 20.08 -11.30
N PRO A 164 -3.27 20.16 -11.28
CA PRO A 164 -2.43 19.31 -12.12
C PRO A 164 -2.23 17.88 -11.59
N ALA A 165 -2.79 17.53 -10.42
CA ALA A 165 -2.46 16.31 -9.72
C ALA A 165 -3.02 15.05 -10.40
N CYS A 166 -2.24 13.98 -10.37
CA CYS A 166 -2.67 12.61 -10.63
C CYS A 166 -2.87 11.88 -9.30
N ILE A 167 -4.11 11.49 -9.00
CA ILE A 167 -4.51 10.95 -7.70
C ILE A 167 -4.96 9.50 -7.85
N GLY A 168 -4.34 8.60 -7.09
CA GLY A 168 -4.83 7.25 -6.85
C GLY A 168 -6.00 7.27 -5.86
N ILE A 169 -7.11 6.65 -6.21
CA ILE A 169 -8.31 6.51 -5.37
C ILE A 169 -8.97 5.17 -5.67
N GLU A 170 -9.52 4.52 -4.65
CA GLU A 170 -10.31 3.29 -4.81
C GLU A 170 -11.75 3.49 -4.33
N TRP A 171 -12.65 2.62 -4.79
CA TRP A 171 -14.06 2.67 -4.40
C TRP A 171 -14.32 2.12 -2.98
N GLY A 172 -13.35 1.41 -2.40
CA GLY A 172 -13.51 0.66 -1.17
C GLY A 172 -14.41 -0.57 -1.32
N SER A 173 -14.51 -1.35 -0.24
CA SER A 173 -15.33 -2.56 -0.16
C SER A 173 -16.80 -2.26 0.13
N ASP A 174 -17.08 -1.19 0.87
CA ASP A 174 -18.45 -0.75 1.19
C ASP A 174 -19.16 -0.29 -0.09
N ARG A 175 -20.38 -0.78 -0.31
CA ARG A 175 -21.23 -0.43 -1.47
C ARG A 175 -22.44 0.42 -1.12
N GLU A 176 -22.57 0.76 0.16
CA GLU A 176 -23.61 1.60 0.74
C GLU A 176 -23.12 2.19 2.07
N GLY A 177 -23.88 3.12 2.65
CA GLY A 177 -23.56 3.72 3.94
C GLY A 177 -22.53 4.85 3.87
N VAL A 178 -22.13 5.33 5.06
CA VAL A 178 -21.38 6.60 5.22
C VAL A 178 -20.05 6.60 4.46
N ASN A 179 -19.32 5.48 4.46
CA ASN A 179 -18.02 5.40 3.77
C ASN A 179 -18.18 5.44 2.24
N PHE A 180 -19.18 4.75 1.70
CA PHE A 180 -19.47 4.77 0.26
C PHE A 180 -19.87 6.18 -0.20
N GLU A 181 -20.73 6.86 0.56
CA GLU A 181 -21.14 8.24 0.27
C GLU A 181 -19.95 9.22 0.34
N LEU A 182 -19.05 9.03 1.31
CA LEU A 182 -17.82 9.82 1.41
C LEU A 182 -16.93 9.60 0.18
N ASN A 183 -16.69 8.35 -0.22
CA ASN A 183 -15.88 8.04 -1.40
C ASN A 183 -16.48 8.68 -2.67
N LEU A 184 -17.80 8.58 -2.86
CA LEU A 184 -18.50 9.20 -3.98
C LEU A 184 -18.39 10.72 -3.96
N LYS A 185 -18.55 11.36 -2.80
CA LYS A 185 -18.38 12.80 -2.63
C LYS A 185 -16.96 13.23 -3.00
N VAL A 186 -15.94 12.57 -2.46
CA VAL A 186 -14.53 12.89 -2.72
C VAL A 186 -14.21 12.75 -4.21
N PHE A 187 -14.57 11.61 -4.80
CA PHE A 187 -14.35 11.35 -6.23
C PHE A 187 -14.99 12.42 -7.11
N THR A 188 -16.27 12.71 -6.88
CA THR A 188 -17.00 13.69 -7.68
C THR A 188 -16.50 15.12 -7.46
N THR A 189 -16.09 15.48 -6.24
CA THR A 189 -15.51 16.80 -5.94
C THR A 189 -14.16 16.98 -6.63
N LEU A 190 -13.29 15.96 -6.64
CA LEU A 190 -12.02 16.01 -7.35
C LEU A 190 -12.22 16.15 -8.87
N ALA A 191 -13.17 15.41 -9.44
CA ALA A 191 -13.41 15.36 -10.88
C ALA A 191 -14.15 16.59 -11.45
N ARG A 192 -15.09 17.17 -10.71
CA ARG A 192 -15.92 18.30 -11.17
C ARG A 192 -15.10 19.54 -11.48
N THR A 193 -15.63 20.38 -12.37
CA THR A 193 -15.00 21.67 -12.70
C THR A 193 -15.05 22.63 -11.51
N ARG A 194 -14.17 23.63 -11.51
CA ARG A 194 -14.14 24.62 -10.42
C ARG A 194 -15.43 25.46 -10.35
N GLU A 195 -16.06 25.73 -11.49
CA GLU A 195 -17.31 26.48 -11.59
C GLU A 195 -18.48 25.76 -10.93
N THR A 196 -18.41 24.42 -10.87
CA THR A 196 -19.42 23.56 -10.24
C THR A 196 -19.02 23.10 -8.84
N GLY A 197 -18.03 23.76 -8.23
CA GLY A 197 -17.57 23.50 -6.87
C GLY A 197 -16.55 22.36 -6.73
N GLY A 198 -16.04 21.80 -7.83
CA GLY A 198 -15.00 20.78 -7.82
C GLY A 198 -13.56 21.31 -7.79
N ARG A 199 -12.59 20.42 -7.98
CA ARG A 199 -11.16 20.76 -8.04
C ARG A 199 -10.55 20.68 -9.45
N PHE A 200 -11.24 19.99 -10.36
CA PHE A 200 -10.78 19.74 -11.73
C PHE A 200 -9.36 19.18 -11.76
N VAL A 201 -9.15 18.09 -11.03
CA VAL A 201 -7.86 17.42 -11.00
C VAL A 201 -7.56 16.80 -12.37
N ASN A 202 -6.29 16.80 -12.76
CA ASN A 202 -5.85 16.30 -14.06
C ASN A 202 -6.21 14.82 -14.27
N SER A 203 -6.16 14.02 -13.19
CA SER A 203 -6.34 12.58 -13.31
C SER A 203 -6.74 11.92 -12.00
N LEU A 204 -7.76 11.07 -12.07
CA LEU A 204 -8.06 10.05 -11.06
C LEU A 204 -7.70 8.66 -11.61
N ARG A 205 -7.15 7.79 -10.77
CA ARG A 205 -6.74 6.41 -11.12
C ARG A 205 -7.23 5.45 -10.05
N CYS A 206 -7.97 4.43 -10.46
CA CYS A 206 -8.27 3.24 -9.67
C CYS A 206 -7.45 2.09 -10.25
N THR A 207 -6.48 1.58 -9.50
CA THR A 207 -5.59 0.50 -9.96
C THR A 207 -5.76 -0.79 -9.17
N GLY A 208 -6.56 -0.78 -8.10
CA GLY A 208 -7.01 -1.96 -7.36
C GLY A 208 -5.97 -2.57 -6.41
N SER A 209 -4.83 -1.92 -6.17
CA SER A 209 -3.82 -2.33 -5.19
C SER A 209 -3.25 -1.09 -4.49
N SER A 210 -3.37 -1.06 -3.17
CA SER A 210 -2.92 0.07 -2.36
C SER A 210 -1.40 0.14 -2.29
N ALA A 211 -0.74 -1.00 -2.09
CA ALA A 211 0.72 -1.07 -1.98
C ALA A 211 1.39 -0.63 -3.29
N ILE A 212 0.88 -1.07 -4.45
CA ILE A 212 1.38 -0.60 -5.75
C ILE A 212 1.14 0.89 -5.90
N THR A 213 -0.08 1.38 -5.63
CA THR A 213 -0.41 2.80 -5.83
C THR A 213 0.49 3.70 -4.96
N ILE A 214 0.70 3.36 -3.69
CA ILE A 214 1.63 4.09 -2.82
C ILE A 214 3.08 4.02 -3.35
N CYS A 215 3.52 2.88 -3.90
CA CYS A 215 4.83 2.78 -4.55
C CYS A 215 4.95 3.66 -5.80
N ARG A 216 3.87 3.82 -6.58
CA ARG A 216 3.82 4.77 -7.72
C ARG A 216 3.87 6.22 -7.26
N VAL A 217 3.24 6.53 -6.13
CA VAL A 217 3.38 7.82 -5.46
C VAL A 217 4.83 8.03 -5.02
N ALA A 218 5.48 7.03 -4.41
CA ALA A 218 6.89 7.10 -4.03
C ALA A 218 7.83 7.31 -5.23
N ALA A 219 7.50 6.71 -6.38
CA ALA A 219 8.25 6.90 -7.62
C ALA A 219 8.03 8.28 -8.29
N GLY A 220 7.00 9.02 -7.87
CA GLY A 220 6.57 10.27 -8.50
C GLY A 220 5.75 10.09 -9.77
N GLN A 221 5.25 8.87 -10.02
CA GLN A 221 4.38 8.56 -11.17
C GLN A 221 2.92 8.97 -10.92
N GLN A 222 2.55 9.14 -9.64
CA GLN A 222 1.31 9.75 -9.17
C GLN A 222 1.66 10.79 -8.09
N ASP A 223 0.84 11.82 -7.93
CA ASP A 223 1.08 12.87 -6.94
C ASP A 223 0.55 12.47 -5.55
N LEU A 224 -0.59 11.78 -5.53
CA LEU A 224 -1.32 11.45 -4.31
C LEU A 224 -1.93 10.04 -4.38
N PHE A 225 -2.13 9.43 -3.22
CA PHE A 225 -3.07 8.32 -3.02
C PHE A 225 -3.95 8.62 -1.81
N TRP A 226 -5.25 8.41 -1.94
CA TRP A 226 -6.18 8.53 -0.83
C TRP A 226 -7.14 7.35 -0.79
N GLU A 227 -7.26 6.74 0.38
CA GLU A 227 -8.26 5.73 0.66
C GLU A 227 -8.56 5.62 2.16
N CYS A 228 -9.81 5.28 2.46
CA CYS A 228 -10.26 4.86 3.79
C CYS A 228 -10.66 3.39 3.72
N GLY A 229 -10.28 2.62 4.72
CA GLY A 229 -10.56 1.18 4.80
C GLY A 229 -9.35 0.28 4.60
N ASN A 230 -8.15 0.83 4.41
CA ASN A 230 -6.93 0.02 4.28
C ASN A 230 -6.46 -0.57 5.60
N TRP A 231 -5.99 -1.81 5.60
CA TRP A 231 -5.36 -2.44 6.75
C TRP A 231 -3.88 -2.05 6.85
N ALA A 232 -3.25 -2.45 7.95
CA ALA A 232 -1.83 -2.18 8.13
C ALA A 232 -0.98 -2.91 7.07
N TRP A 233 -1.42 -4.08 6.60
CA TRP A 233 -0.70 -4.87 5.59
C TRP A 233 -0.70 -4.24 4.20
N ASP A 234 -1.80 -3.57 3.82
CA ASP A 234 -1.92 -2.79 2.58
C ASP A 234 -0.88 -1.65 2.49
N VAL A 235 -0.48 -1.08 3.63
CA VAL A 235 0.30 0.17 3.67
C VAL A 235 1.69 0.03 4.29
N ALA A 236 1.94 -0.93 5.18
CA ALA A 236 3.18 -0.95 5.99
C ALA A 236 4.46 -0.93 5.16
N ALA A 237 4.55 -1.80 4.13
CA ALA A 237 5.72 -1.87 3.27
C ALA A 237 5.85 -0.61 2.41
N ALA A 238 4.76 -0.22 1.73
CA ALA A 238 4.75 0.91 0.81
C ALA A 238 4.93 2.26 1.53
N TRP A 239 4.53 2.37 2.79
CA TRP A 239 4.77 3.53 3.65
C TRP A 239 6.28 3.70 3.93
N CYS A 240 6.99 2.63 4.28
CA CYS A 240 8.44 2.69 4.41
C CYS A 240 9.10 3.16 3.11
N ILE A 241 8.64 2.63 1.98
CA ILE A 241 9.12 3.01 0.63
C ILE A 241 8.87 4.48 0.35
N LEU A 242 7.67 4.99 0.63
CA LEU A 242 7.32 6.38 0.39
C LEU A 242 8.13 7.34 1.27
N ASN A 243 8.24 7.06 2.57
CA ASN A 243 9.01 7.90 3.49
C ASN A 243 10.49 7.98 3.08
N GLU A 244 11.09 6.84 2.72
CA GLU A 244 12.50 6.79 2.30
C GLU A 244 12.75 7.36 0.91
N ALA A 245 11.71 7.51 0.08
CA ALA A 245 11.77 8.30 -1.15
C ALA A 245 11.66 9.82 -0.87
N GLY A 246 11.28 10.24 0.34
CA GLY A 246 11.05 11.64 0.71
C GLY A 246 9.59 12.10 0.59
N GLY A 247 8.66 11.15 0.45
CA GLY A 247 7.23 11.41 0.52
C GLY A 247 6.72 11.39 1.96
N MET A 248 5.40 11.46 2.12
CA MET A 248 4.76 11.36 3.44
C MET A 248 3.40 10.66 3.34
N ILE A 249 2.99 10.03 4.45
CA ILE A 249 1.62 9.60 4.68
C ILE A 249 1.08 10.35 5.89
N VAL A 250 -0.10 10.92 5.74
CA VAL A 250 -0.87 11.61 6.77
C VAL A 250 -2.27 10.97 6.88
N ASP A 251 -3.09 11.41 7.83
CA ASP A 251 -4.46 10.90 7.92
C ASP A 251 -5.23 11.29 6.65
N GLY A 252 -6.10 10.38 6.18
CA GLY A 252 -7.03 10.67 5.11
C GLY A 252 -8.02 11.79 5.46
N HIS A 253 -8.19 12.12 6.74
CA HIS A 253 -9.01 13.22 7.25
C HIS A 253 -8.17 14.40 7.79
N PRO A 254 -8.77 15.61 7.88
CA PRO A 254 -8.09 16.79 8.40
C PRO A 254 -7.59 16.65 9.84
N GLY A 255 -6.35 17.12 10.09
CA GLY A 255 -5.85 17.46 11.43
C GLY A 255 -4.77 16.56 12.01
N GLU A 256 -4.57 15.36 11.47
CA GLU A 256 -3.54 14.41 11.95
C GLU A 256 -2.46 14.20 10.89
N TRP A 257 -1.21 14.55 11.23
CA TRP A 257 -0.05 14.52 10.34
C TRP A 257 0.86 13.31 10.56
N ASP A 258 0.75 12.62 11.69
CA ASP A 258 1.52 11.41 12.00
C ASP A 258 0.58 10.30 12.49
N PRO A 259 -0.33 9.82 11.63
CA PRO A 259 -1.28 8.79 12.01
C PRO A 259 -0.58 7.48 12.40
N PRO A 260 -1.17 6.67 13.29
CA PRO A 260 -0.65 5.35 13.59
C PRO A 260 -0.78 4.41 12.38
N ILE A 261 0.03 3.35 12.33
CA ILE A 261 0.02 2.39 11.20
C ILE A 261 -1.30 1.60 11.04
N ASN A 262 -2.17 1.64 12.05
CA ASN A 262 -3.51 1.04 12.03
C ASN A 262 -4.62 2.10 11.93
N ASN A 263 -4.32 3.28 11.38
CA ASN A 263 -5.27 4.40 11.25
C ASN A 263 -6.43 4.10 10.29
N ARG A 264 -6.22 3.21 9.31
CA ARG A 264 -7.19 2.81 8.29
C ARG A 264 -7.68 3.94 7.37
N ARG A 265 -7.04 5.10 7.40
CA ARG A 265 -7.36 6.27 6.58
C ARG A 265 -6.04 6.94 6.23
N TYR A 266 -5.70 6.96 4.95
CA TYR A 266 -4.37 7.38 4.54
C TYR A 266 -4.45 8.33 3.35
N LEU A 267 -3.68 9.41 3.45
CA LEU A 267 -3.35 10.29 2.35
C LEU A 267 -1.83 10.23 2.15
N ALA A 268 -1.40 9.58 1.09
CA ALA A 268 -0.01 9.50 0.68
C ALA A 268 0.31 10.60 -0.33
N VAL A 269 1.46 11.24 -0.16
CA VAL A 269 1.94 12.36 -1.00
C VAL A 269 3.34 12.06 -1.47
N ARG A 270 3.57 12.19 -2.78
CA ARG A 270 4.86 11.89 -3.39
C ARG A 270 5.99 12.79 -2.85
N PRO A 271 7.26 12.39 -3.02
CA PRO A 271 8.38 13.29 -2.80
C PRO A 271 8.29 14.52 -3.71
N ALA A 272 8.57 15.70 -3.15
CA ALA A 272 8.63 16.94 -3.90
C ALA A 272 9.53 17.96 -3.18
N PRO A 273 10.19 18.89 -3.91
CA PRO A 273 10.99 19.94 -3.29
C PRO A 273 10.15 20.96 -2.48
N ASN A 274 8.86 21.11 -2.80
CA ASN A 274 7.87 21.92 -2.06
C ASN A 274 6.43 21.52 -2.46
N GLY A 275 5.45 22.02 -1.69
CA GLY A 275 4.02 21.85 -1.99
C GLY A 275 3.35 20.65 -1.30
N GLN A 276 4.09 19.82 -0.56
CA GLN A 276 3.53 18.62 0.09
C GLN A 276 2.51 18.98 1.18
N LYS A 277 2.77 20.00 2.00
CA LYS A 277 1.84 20.38 3.09
C LYS A 277 0.61 21.12 2.54
N GLU A 278 0.84 21.96 1.55
CA GLU A 278 -0.19 22.76 0.89
C GLU A 278 -1.20 21.85 0.17
N ILE A 279 -0.72 20.83 -0.55
CA ILE A 279 -1.61 19.89 -1.24
C ILE A 279 -2.39 18.99 -0.27
N VAL A 280 -1.80 18.63 0.88
CA VAL A 280 -2.51 17.91 1.96
C VAL A 280 -3.67 18.75 2.46
N GLN A 281 -3.43 20.03 2.76
CA GLN A 281 -4.47 20.94 3.22
C GLN A 281 -5.57 21.12 2.16
N GLU A 282 -5.20 21.31 0.89
CA GLU A 282 -6.18 21.42 -0.20
C GLU A 282 -7.02 20.14 -0.38
N PHE A 283 -6.41 18.96 -0.17
CA PHE A 283 -7.11 17.68 -0.20
C PHE A 283 -8.04 17.52 1.02
N TRP A 284 -7.58 17.90 2.21
CA TRP A 284 -8.41 17.92 3.41
C TRP A 284 -9.62 18.85 3.29
N ASP A 285 -9.52 19.96 2.56
CA ASP A 285 -10.68 20.81 2.22
C ASP A 285 -11.72 20.09 1.33
N VAL A 286 -11.31 19.07 0.56
CA VAL A 286 -12.24 18.22 -0.21
C VAL A 286 -13.03 17.30 0.72
N ILE A 287 -12.37 16.77 1.75
CA ILE A 287 -13.02 15.96 2.79
C ILE A 287 -13.99 16.83 3.59
N GLY A 288 -13.53 17.99 4.09
CA GLY A 288 -14.31 18.87 4.96
C GLY A 288 -14.65 18.22 6.30
N ASP A 289 -15.91 18.32 6.73
CA ASP A 289 -16.38 17.79 8.01
C ASP A 289 -16.85 16.33 7.94
N ASP A 290 -16.90 15.73 6.75
CA ASP A 290 -17.31 14.33 6.61
C ASP A 290 -16.27 13.37 7.20
N ARG A 291 -16.74 12.23 7.71
CA ARG A 291 -15.89 11.25 8.40
C ARG A 291 -16.23 9.83 7.99
N SER A 292 -15.21 9.08 7.57
CA SER A 292 -15.24 7.62 7.52
C SER A 292 -15.43 7.02 8.91
N THR A 293 -16.13 5.88 8.96
CA THR A 293 -16.28 5.04 10.16
C THR A 293 -15.07 4.13 10.40
N TYR A 294 -14.13 4.03 9.45
CA TYR A 294 -12.91 3.25 9.61
C TYR A 294 -11.90 3.96 10.50
N GLY A 295 -11.06 3.16 11.16
CA GLY A 295 -9.94 3.61 11.97
C GLY A 295 -10.21 3.57 13.48
N PRO A 296 -9.27 4.05 14.29
CA PRO A 296 -9.48 4.15 15.73
C PRO A 296 -10.70 5.04 16.02
N PRO A 297 -11.49 4.74 17.07
CA PRO A 297 -12.60 5.60 17.49
C PRO A 297 -12.10 7.03 17.72
N GLN A 298 -12.87 8.01 17.26
CA GLN A 298 -12.64 9.42 17.60
C GLN A 298 -12.84 9.65 19.10
#